data_AF-A0AAI9V9U6-F1
#
_entry.id   AF-A0AAI9V9U6-F1
#
_cell.length_a   1.000
_cell.length_b   1.000
_cell.length_c   1.000
_cell.angle_alpha   90.00
_cell.angle_beta   90.00
_cell.angle_gamma   90.00
#
_symmetry.space_group_name_H-M   'P 1'
#
loop_
_entity.id
_entity.type
_entity.pdbx_description
1 polymer ?
#
loop_
_entity_poly.entity_id
_entity_poly.type
_entity_poly.pdbx_seq_one_letter_code
_entity_poly.pdbx_strand_id
1 'polypeptide(L)'
;PPPYPLLLINVIDCLYQQAYAAKQPEASRWSQELEDESNKLWHAQNDDTLPTITALTFLIQSSGCNGNGELNVKFVKDTVAMAKRLRLFGCPDAYTFVDLNRLSEPQARATAQVAWGVFNTLSMTAQFCLPATTEYPPTLPIPGKARLGNSTPGSEHERNSSANSTAPSSDSDARSQTRNRTKRRRSPAISDTFAAFCELWVISSQITWVYQHDTSPGHSSQAFALEKYSKLLSWADNLSESMERDEHSPSHVLTCHMWFHGTVLYLFRPFIPSDKQHGFKCWSPSADQIPAFFAASVEQLKDLVEVYALYPESTYSIFGHTALIHVANAVASDITNPEWRPYFLSCIRAYQALYSSFTVAEVIAGGLLSMVVRKGGMDMTEALGLLEDLRARKGPRAGGRATGMFVTDLDLAVTDREAARVDRLIENFEEMTILDEFTQGVI
;
A
#
# COMPACT_ATOMS: atom_id res chain seq x y z
N PRO A 1 -16.34 -33.10 12.85
CA PRO A 1 -15.69 -32.07 12.01
C PRO A 1 -15.35 -30.84 12.86
N PRO A 2 -14.10 -30.36 12.91
CA PRO A 2 -13.86 -29.03 13.46
C PRO A 2 -14.72 -28.05 12.65
N PRO A 3 -15.35 -27.04 13.28
CA PRO A 3 -16.09 -26.04 12.54
C PRO A 3 -15.13 -25.47 11.50
N TYR A 4 -15.53 -25.50 10.23
CA TYR A 4 -14.84 -24.74 9.19
C TYR A 4 -14.64 -23.31 9.69
N PRO A 5 -13.55 -22.61 9.34
CA PRO A 5 -13.30 -21.26 9.81
C PRO A 5 -14.31 -20.30 9.15
N LEU A 6 -15.55 -20.31 9.66
CA LEU A 6 -16.71 -19.62 9.11
C LEU A 6 -16.45 -18.13 8.98
N LEU A 7 -15.78 -17.55 9.99
CA LEU A 7 -15.32 -16.17 9.98
C LEU A 7 -14.42 -15.86 8.77
N LEU A 8 -13.45 -16.73 8.47
CA LEU A 8 -12.53 -16.55 7.35
C LEU A 8 -13.25 -16.66 6.00
N ILE A 9 -14.17 -17.61 5.86
CA ILE A 9 -14.95 -17.79 4.63
C ILE A 9 -15.83 -16.57 4.39
N ASN A 10 -16.51 -16.10 5.44
CA ASN A 10 -17.44 -14.98 5.36
C ASN A 10 -16.72 -13.68 4.95
N VAL A 11 -15.56 -13.39 5.55
CA VAL A 11 -14.81 -12.19 5.18
C VAL A 11 -14.17 -12.26 3.78
N ILE A 12 -13.80 -13.46 3.30
CA ILE A 12 -13.34 -13.63 1.91
C ILE A 12 -14.46 -13.30 0.93
N ASP A 13 -15.69 -13.77 1.19
CA ASP A 13 -16.85 -13.44 0.37
C ASP A 13 -17.16 -11.94 0.44
N CYS A 14 -17.06 -11.33 1.64
CA CYS A 14 -17.19 -9.89 1.81
C CYS A 14 -16.28 -9.09 0.86
N LEU A 15 -14.97 -9.39 0.84
CA LEU A 15 -14.01 -8.74 -0.06
C LEU A 15 -14.29 -9.01 -1.55
N TYR A 16 -14.72 -10.23 -1.87
CA TYR A 16 -15.14 -10.57 -3.23
C TYR A 16 -16.32 -9.71 -3.68
N GLN A 17 -17.34 -9.56 -2.84
CA GLN A 17 -18.51 -8.73 -3.13
C GLN A 17 -18.14 -7.24 -3.26
N GLN A 18 -17.16 -6.73 -2.48
CA GLN A 18 -16.64 -5.37 -2.65
C GLN A 18 -16.07 -5.17 -4.06
N ALA A 19 -15.16 -6.03 -4.49
CA ALA A 19 -14.56 -5.92 -5.82
C ALA A 19 -15.59 -6.18 -6.93
N TYR A 20 -16.53 -7.09 -6.72
CA TYR A 20 -17.58 -7.43 -7.67
C TYR A 20 -18.59 -6.28 -7.87
N ALA A 21 -18.69 -5.35 -6.92
CA ALA A 21 -19.56 -4.19 -7.04
C ALA A 21 -19.19 -3.24 -8.19
N ALA A 22 -17.95 -3.28 -8.71
CA ALA A 22 -17.59 -2.63 -9.98
C ALA A 22 -18.40 -3.15 -11.17
N LYS A 23 -18.84 -4.40 -11.14
CA LYS A 23 -19.68 -5.02 -12.18
C LYS A 23 -21.16 -4.99 -11.82
N GLN A 24 -21.49 -5.24 -10.56
CA GLN A 24 -22.86 -5.27 -10.05
C GLN A 24 -22.97 -4.43 -8.77
N PRO A 25 -23.36 -3.15 -8.87
CA PRO A 25 -23.35 -2.22 -7.72
C PRO A 25 -24.11 -2.71 -6.47
N GLU A 26 -25.12 -3.55 -6.64
CA GLU A 26 -25.88 -4.15 -5.52
C GLU A 26 -25.01 -5.04 -4.61
N ALA A 27 -23.90 -5.59 -5.12
CA ALA A 27 -22.98 -6.43 -4.35
C ALA A 27 -22.32 -5.66 -3.18
N SER A 28 -22.23 -4.33 -3.27
CA SER A 28 -21.76 -3.49 -2.16
C SER A 28 -22.61 -3.67 -0.89
N ARG A 29 -23.92 -3.91 -1.05
CA ARG A 29 -24.81 -4.20 0.08
C ARG A 29 -24.51 -5.56 0.70
N TRP A 30 -24.29 -6.59 -0.12
CA TRP A 30 -23.94 -7.92 0.37
C TRP A 30 -22.61 -7.91 1.11
N SER A 31 -21.62 -7.16 0.62
CA SER A 31 -20.36 -6.95 1.36
C SER A 31 -20.63 -6.41 2.77
N GLN A 32 -21.46 -5.38 2.91
CA GLN A 32 -21.77 -4.79 4.23
C GLN A 32 -22.49 -5.77 5.15
N GLU A 33 -23.47 -6.52 4.62
CA GLU A 33 -24.19 -7.57 5.37
C GLU A 33 -23.23 -8.67 5.87
N LEU A 34 -22.28 -9.11 5.02
CA LEU A 34 -21.25 -10.10 5.35
C LEU A 34 -20.21 -9.55 6.35
N GLU A 35 -19.86 -8.26 6.28
CA GLU A 35 -18.98 -7.60 7.25
C GLU A 35 -19.63 -7.56 8.64
N ASP A 36 -20.91 -7.18 8.71
CA ASP A 36 -21.68 -7.16 9.96
C ASP A 36 -21.80 -8.56 10.58
N GLU A 37 -22.04 -9.58 9.76
CA GLU A 37 -22.05 -10.97 10.22
C GLU A 37 -20.67 -11.41 10.69
N SER A 38 -19.61 -11.10 9.94
CA SER A 38 -18.23 -11.42 10.31
C SER A 38 -17.82 -10.74 11.63
N ASN A 39 -18.26 -9.52 11.87
CA ASN A 39 -18.03 -8.82 13.14
C ASN A 39 -18.75 -9.52 14.31
N LYS A 40 -19.99 -10.01 14.11
CA LYS A 40 -20.70 -10.82 15.12
C LYS A 40 -20.00 -12.14 15.38
N LEU A 41 -19.53 -12.81 14.31
CA LEU A 41 -18.78 -14.06 14.42
C LEU A 41 -17.47 -13.87 15.18
N TRP A 42 -16.73 -12.79 14.93
CA TRP A 42 -15.52 -12.42 15.68
C TRP A 42 -15.80 -12.26 17.17
N HIS A 43 -16.92 -11.64 17.52
CA HIS A 43 -17.33 -11.49 18.92
C HIS A 43 -17.77 -12.81 19.59
N ALA A 44 -18.28 -13.76 18.82
CA ALA A 44 -18.69 -15.06 19.32
C ALA A 44 -17.53 -16.07 19.40
N GLN A 45 -16.58 -16.00 18.47
CA GLN A 45 -15.45 -16.92 18.36
C GLN A 45 -14.16 -16.15 18.06
N ASN A 46 -13.30 -16.04 19.07
CA ASN A 46 -12.04 -15.30 19.01
C ASN A 46 -10.80 -16.15 19.35
N ASP A 47 -10.88 -17.46 19.07
CA ASP A 47 -9.77 -18.39 19.30
C ASP A 47 -8.49 -17.94 18.60
N ASP A 48 -7.36 -18.00 19.31
CA ASP A 48 -6.04 -17.69 18.76
C ASP A 48 -5.60 -18.78 17.79
N THR A 49 -5.96 -18.63 16.50
CA THR A 49 -5.59 -19.54 15.42
C THR A 49 -5.14 -18.79 14.17
N LEU A 50 -4.36 -19.46 13.30
CA LEU A 50 -3.92 -18.89 12.02
C LEU A 50 -5.10 -18.46 11.11
N PRO A 51 -6.19 -19.24 10.95
CA PRO A 51 -7.36 -18.78 10.22
C PRO A 51 -8.03 -17.56 10.85
N THR A 52 -8.12 -17.50 12.19
CA THR A 52 -8.77 -16.37 12.88
C THR A 52 -8.02 -15.07 12.64
N ILE A 53 -6.70 -15.04 12.83
CA ILE A 53 -5.92 -13.81 12.58
C ILE A 53 -5.90 -13.43 11.11
N THR A 54 -5.92 -14.41 10.20
CA THR A 54 -6.06 -14.15 8.76
C THR A 54 -7.41 -13.48 8.48
N ALA A 55 -8.49 -13.93 9.10
CA ALA A 55 -9.78 -13.29 8.95
C ALA A 55 -9.79 -11.85 9.48
N LEU A 56 -9.11 -11.58 10.60
CA LEU A 56 -8.93 -10.21 11.09
C LEU A 56 -8.20 -9.32 10.09
N THR A 57 -7.17 -9.82 9.39
CA THR A 57 -6.49 -9.02 8.35
C THR A 57 -7.41 -8.63 7.20
N PHE A 58 -8.32 -9.53 6.80
CA PHE A 58 -9.32 -9.22 5.79
C PHE A 58 -10.42 -8.30 6.32
N LEU A 59 -10.77 -8.38 7.62
CA LEU A 59 -11.70 -7.44 8.24
C LEU A 59 -11.11 -6.02 8.31
N ILE A 60 -9.81 -5.87 8.53
CA ILE A 60 -9.12 -4.57 8.39
C ILE A 60 -9.31 -4.05 6.96
N GLN A 61 -9.04 -4.85 5.94
CA GLN A 61 -9.20 -4.42 4.55
C GLN A 61 -10.65 -4.04 4.23
N SER A 62 -11.61 -4.90 4.60
CA SER A 62 -13.04 -4.67 4.33
C SER A 62 -13.56 -3.40 5.00
N SER A 63 -13.35 -3.26 6.31
CA SER A 63 -13.81 -2.10 7.08
C SER A 63 -13.15 -0.81 6.59
N GLY A 64 -11.87 -0.88 6.21
CA GLY A 64 -11.14 0.22 5.58
C GLY A 64 -11.75 0.63 4.23
N CYS A 65 -12.05 -0.34 3.37
CA CYS A 65 -12.69 -0.16 2.06
C CYS A 65 -14.13 0.39 2.17
N ASN A 66 -14.87 -0.02 3.20
CA ASN A 66 -16.19 0.50 3.52
C ASN A 66 -16.15 1.88 4.19
N GLY A 67 -14.96 2.36 4.57
CA GLY A 67 -14.76 3.67 5.20
C GLY A 67 -15.17 3.73 6.67
N ASN A 68 -15.29 2.59 7.34
CA ASN A 68 -15.60 2.49 8.77
C ASN A 68 -14.30 2.60 9.59
N GLY A 69 -13.88 3.85 9.84
CA GLY A 69 -12.59 4.14 10.48
C GLY A 69 -12.47 3.55 11.88
N GLU A 70 -13.48 3.75 12.75
CA GLU A 70 -13.45 3.26 14.14
C GLU A 70 -13.37 1.73 14.23
N LEU A 71 -14.17 1.04 13.41
CA LEU A 71 -14.16 -0.42 13.37
C LEU A 71 -12.83 -0.94 12.83
N ASN A 72 -12.27 -0.28 11.81
CA ASN A 72 -10.94 -0.59 11.29
C ASN A 72 -9.86 -0.49 12.39
N VAL A 73 -9.88 0.59 13.19
CA VAL A 73 -8.95 0.75 14.32
C VAL A 73 -9.06 -0.39 15.32
N LYS A 74 -10.29 -0.83 15.63
CA LYS A 74 -10.53 -1.95 16.55
C LYS A 74 -9.91 -3.23 16.01
N PHE A 75 -10.18 -3.58 14.75
CA PHE A 75 -9.60 -4.80 14.14
C PHE A 75 -8.08 -4.75 14.06
N VAL A 76 -7.48 -3.59 13.81
CA VAL A 76 -6.02 -3.42 13.85
C VAL A 76 -5.48 -3.73 15.25
N LYS A 77 -6.08 -3.17 16.31
CA LYS A 77 -5.66 -3.44 17.70
C LYS A 77 -5.80 -4.92 18.06
N ASP A 78 -6.92 -5.53 17.69
CA ASP A 78 -7.18 -6.96 17.93
C ASP A 78 -6.18 -7.85 17.19
N THR A 79 -5.86 -7.52 15.95
CA THR A 79 -4.87 -8.23 15.12
C THR A 79 -3.47 -8.15 15.73
N VAL A 80 -3.04 -6.97 16.18
CA VAL A 80 -1.74 -6.78 16.82
C VAL A 80 -1.64 -7.60 18.11
N ALA A 81 -2.69 -7.58 18.93
CA ALA A 81 -2.74 -8.35 20.16
C ALA A 81 -2.68 -9.86 19.88
N MET A 82 -3.42 -10.35 18.88
CA MET A 82 -3.42 -11.77 18.49
C MET A 82 -2.10 -12.19 17.87
N ALA A 83 -1.45 -11.34 17.05
CA ALA A 83 -0.13 -11.63 16.47
C ALA A 83 0.92 -11.92 17.55
N LYS A 84 0.88 -11.16 18.66
CA LYS A 84 1.75 -11.36 19.82
C LYS A 84 1.41 -12.66 20.56
N ARG A 85 0.12 -12.94 20.84
CA ARG A 85 -0.30 -14.19 21.51
C ARG A 85 0.04 -15.44 20.69
N LEU A 86 -0.07 -15.36 19.37
CA LEU A 86 0.35 -16.40 18.42
C LEU A 86 1.87 -16.44 18.19
N ARG A 87 2.65 -15.54 18.82
CA ARG A 87 4.10 -15.44 18.71
C ARG A 87 4.58 -15.27 17.26
N LEU A 88 3.81 -14.59 16.41
CA LEU A 88 4.16 -14.42 14.99
C LEU A 88 5.27 -13.37 14.80
N PHE A 89 5.19 -12.25 15.52
CA PHE A 89 6.17 -11.15 15.57
C PHE A 89 5.80 -10.16 16.67
N GLY A 90 6.61 -9.10 16.86
CA GLY A 90 6.31 -8.01 17.80
C GLY A 90 6.33 -8.39 19.28
N CYS A 91 6.94 -9.54 19.62
CA CYS A 91 7.12 -10.06 20.98
C CYS A 91 8.51 -10.71 21.13
N PRO A 92 9.12 -10.70 22.34
CA PRO A 92 10.47 -11.23 22.56
C PRO A 92 10.62 -12.73 22.27
N ASP A 93 9.53 -13.48 22.40
CA ASP A 93 9.48 -14.93 22.21
C ASP A 93 8.85 -15.32 20.86
N ALA A 94 8.84 -14.43 19.86
CA ALA A 94 8.34 -14.74 18.53
C ALA A 94 9.00 -15.99 17.90
N TYR A 95 8.27 -16.68 17.03
CA TYR A 95 8.75 -17.87 16.34
C TYR A 95 10.07 -17.61 15.60
N THR A 96 11.01 -18.52 15.78
CA THR A 96 12.28 -18.51 15.05
C THR A 96 12.27 -19.56 13.93
N PHE A 97 13.29 -19.50 13.06
CA PHE A 97 13.52 -20.55 12.07
C PHE A 97 13.67 -21.95 12.71
N VAL A 98 14.29 -22.03 13.88
CA VAL A 98 14.48 -23.29 14.62
C VAL A 98 13.13 -23.87 15.06
N ASP A 99 12.21 -23.01 15.50
CA ASP A 99 10.89 -23.44 15.92
C ASP A 99 10.05 -23.94 14.75
N LEU A 100 10.15 -23.31 13.58
CA LEU A 100 9.47 -23.80 12.37
C LEU A 100 9.93 -25.21 11.97
N ASN A 101 11.20 -25.55 12.15
CA ASN A 101 11.73 -26.88 11.84
C ASN A 101 11.17 -27.99 12.76
N ARG A 102 10.54 -27.61 13.88
CA ARG A 102 9.85 -28.55 14.78
C ARG A 102 8.40 -28.80 14.36
N LEU A 103 7.85 -27.99 13.45
CA LEU A 103 6.51 -28.15 12.91
C LEU A 103 6.53 -29.05 11.67
N SER A 104 5.36 -29.59 11.32
CA SER A 104 5.21 -30.21 9.99
C SER A 104 5.39 -29.16 8.88
N GLU A 105 5.88 -29.57 7.71
CA GLU A 105 6.12 -28.65 6.58
C GLU A 105 4.88 -27.80 6.23
N PRO A 106 3.64 -28.33 6.17
CA PRO A 106 2.46 -27.52 5.90
C PRO A 106 2.19 -26.47 6.99
N GLN A 107 2.38 -26.82 8.26
CA GLN A 107 2.21 -25.89 9.38
C GLN A 107 3.28 -24.81 9.39
N ALA A 108 4.53 -25.16 9.10
CA ALA A 108 5.63 -24.20 9.02
C ALA A 108 5.38 -23.17 7.90
N ARG A 109 4.97 -23.64 6.70
CA ARG A 109 4.61 -22.76 5.58
C ARG A 109 3.42 -21.86 5.92
N ALA A 110 2.35 -22.41 6.50
CA ALA A 110 1.19 -21.63 6.89
C ALA A 110 1.54 -20.56 7.94
N THR A 111 2.36 -20.90 8.94
CA THR A 111 2.81 -19.98 9.99
C THR A 111 3.61 -18.82 9.39
N ALA A 112 4.58 -19.12 8.52
CA ALA A 112 5.37 -18.10 7.83
C ALA A 112 4.50 -17.21 6.93
N GLN A 113 3.60 -17.81 6.15
CA GLN A 113 2.68 -17.08 5.26
C GLN A 113 1.79 -16.11 6.03
N VAL A 114 1.22 -16.57 7.15
CA VAL A 114 0.33 -15.75 7.97
C VAL A 114 1.11 -14.66 8.70
N ALA A 115 2.28 -14.96 9.27
CA ALA A 115 3.10 -13.94 9.93
C ALA A 115 3.44 -12.78 8.98
N TRP A 116 3.91 -13.09 7.77
CA TRP A 116 4.23 -12.09 6.75
C TRP A 116 2.98 -11.38 6.20
N GLY A 117 1.87 -12.09 5.98
CA GLY A 117 0.62 -11.48 5.51
C GLY A 117 0.02 -10.48 6.50
N VAL A 118 0.05 -10.83 7.80
CA VAL A 118 -0.40 -9.96 8.88
C VAL A 118 0.52 -8.74 8.98
N PHE A 119 1.84 -8.94 8.96
CA PHE A 119 2.81 -7.84 9.01
C PHE A 119 2.65 -6.85 7.83
N ASN A 120 2.45 -7.37 6.61
CA ASN A 120 2.23 -6.53 5.42
C ASN A 120 0.95 -5.69 5.57
N THR A 121 -0.14 -6.29 6.05
CA THR A 121 -1.42 -5.59 6.24
C THR A 121 -1.31 -4.47 7.28
N LEU A 122 -0.64 -4.74 8.40
CA LEU A 122 -0.42 -3.73 9.44
C LEU A 122 0.52 -2.60 8.97
N SER A 123 1.58 -2.95 8.24
CA SER A 123 2.53 -1.96 7.69
C SER A 123 1.87 -1.04 6.67
N MET A 124 1.04 -1.59 5.80
CA MET A 124 0.22 -0.83 4.85
C MET A 124 -0.74 0.13 5.57
N THR A 125 -1.44 -0.36 6.59
CA THR A 125 -2.39 0.46 7.38
C THR A 125 -1.68 1.58 8.14
N ALA A 126 -0.45 1.34 8.59
CA ALA A 126 0.32 2.32 9.35
C ALA A 126 0.74 3.55 8.51
N GLN A 127 0.91 3.40 7.20
CA GLN A 127 1.24 4.54 6.34
C GLN A 127 0.11 5.59 6.33
N PHE A 128 -1.16 5.17 6.30
CA PHE A 128 -2.28 6.07 6.03
C PHE A 128 -3.25 6.31 7.20
N CYS A 129 -3.43 5.36 8.10
CA CYS A 129 -4.52 5.43 9.09
C CYS A 129 -4.00 5.58 10.51
N LEU A 130 -3.14 4.65 10.92
CA LEU A 130 -2.78 4.47 12.33
C LEU A 130 -1.29 4.60 12.55
N PRO A 131 -0.85 4.92 13.77
CA PRO A 131 0.55 4.79 14.14
C PRO A 131 1.07 3.36 13.93
N ALA A 132 2.35 3.22 13.60
CA ALA A 132 3.02 1.93 13.45
C ALA A 132 2.83 1.09 14.72
N THR A 133 2.43 -0.16 14.55
CA THR A 133 2.00 -1.02 15.67
C THR A 133 3.10 -1.98 16.15
N THR A 134 4.21 -2.08 15.42
CA THR A 134 5.37 -2.89 15.78
C THR A 134 6.64 -2.30 15.17
N GLU A 135 7.71 -2.29 15.96
CA GLU A 135 9.08 -2.05 15.47
C GLU A 135 9.68 -3.29 14.81
N TYR A 136 9.23 -4.47 15.25
CA TYR A 136 9.88 -5.75 14.93
C TYR A 136 9.09 -6.52 13.86
N PRO A 137 9.65 -6.71 12.65
CA PRO A 137 9.06 -7.56 11.61
C PRO A 137 9.17 -9.05 11.97
N PRO A 138 8.50 -9.95 11.24
CA PRO A 138 8.69 -11.39 11.37
C PRO A 138 10.15 -11.81 11.15
N THR A 139 10.66 -12.67 12.04
CA THR A 139 11.97 -13.32 11.92
C THR A 139 11.93 -14.60 11.09
N LEU A 140 10.74 -14.95 10.58
CA LEU A 140 10.48 -16.14 9.79
C LEU A 140 10.96 -15.97 8.34
N PRO A 141 11.33 -17.05 7.63
CA PRO A 141 11.72 -16.96 6.24
C PRO A 141 10.58 -16.42 5.37
N ILE A 142 10.90 -15.52 4.45
CA ILE A 142 9.94 -14.95 3.51
C ILE A 142 9.44 -16.06 2.57
N PRO A 143 8.12 -16.31 2.51
CA PRO A 143 7.53 -17.27 1.59
C PRO A 143 7.91 -16.95 0.14
N GLY A 144 8.36 -17.96 -0.60
CA GLY A 144 8.77 -17.81 -2.01
C GLY A 144 10.27 -17.56 -2.23
N LYS A 145 11.02 -17.04 -1.24
CA LYS A 145 12.48 -16.84 -1.36
C LYS A 145 13.32 -18.00 -0.83
N ALA A 146 12.94 -18.57 0.32
CA ALA A 146 13.64 -19.71 0.89
C ALA A 146 13.02 -21.03 0.42
N ARG A 147 13.81 -21.92 -0.18
CA ARG A 147 13.46 -23.34 -0.19
C ARG A 147 13.70 -23.85 1.23
N LEU A 148 12.63 -23.98 2.02
CA LEU A 148 12.63 -24.76 3.24
C LEU A 148 13.05 -26.20 2.87
N GLY A 149 14.35 -26.53 2.94
CA GLY A 149 14.78 -27.91 2.70
C GLY A 149 16.23 -28.21 2.29
N ASN A 150 17.06 -27.27 1.82
CA ASN A 150 18.40 -27.64 1.30
C ASN A 150 19.57 -26.80 1.86
N SER A 151 19.56 -26.51 3.16
CA SER A 151 20.75 -26.03 3.86
C SER A 151 21.43 -27.21 4.55
N THR A 152 22.15 -28.04 3.79
CA THR A 152 23.16 -28.91 4.41
C THR A 152 24.30 -28.00 4.86
N PRO A 153 24.68 -27.98 6.16
CA PRO A 153 25.82 -27.19 6.59
C PRO A 153 27.09 -27.92 6.18
N GLY A 154 27.74 -27.47 5.11
CA GLY A 154 29.06 -27.97 4.72
C GLY A 154 29.40 -27.79 3.24
N SER A 155 29.81 -26.58 2.86
CA SER A 155 30.92 -26.34 1.91
C SER A 155 31.10 -24.84 1.62
N GLU A 156 31.27 -24.04 2.68
CA GLU A 156 32.05 -22.81 2.55
C GLU A 156 33.53 -23.18 2.69
N HIS A 157 34.13 -23.78 1.68
CA HIS A 157 35.57 -23.74 1.41
C HIS A 157 35.83 -24.31 0.03
N GLU A 158 36.82 -23.72 -0.65
CA GLU A 158 37.27 -24.03 -2.02
C GLU A 158 36.54 -23.30 -3.15
N ARG A 159 36.55 -21.96 -3.06
CA ARG A 159 36.59 -21.13 -4.27
C ARG A 159 37.85 -20.28 -4.28
N ASN A 160 38.99 -20.94 -4.34
CA ASN A 160 40.27 -20.38 -4.77
C ASN A 160 41.23 -21.53 -5.07
N SER A 161 41.51 -21.76 -6.36
CA SER A 161 42.78 -22.25 -6.94
C SER A 161 42.53 -23.04 -8.23
N SER A 162 42.76 -22.41 -9.38
CA SER A 162 43.77 -22.86 -10.36
C SER A 162 43.56 -22.15 -11.70
N ALA A 163 44.53 -21.30 -12.02
CA ALA A 163 44.81 -20.86 -13.36
C ALA A 163 45.62 -21.94 -14.10
N ASN A 164 45.45 -21.95 -15.42
CA ASN A 164 46.30 -22.54 -16.46
C ASN A 164 46.37 -24.08 -16.59
N SER A 165 45.84 -24.57 -17.72
CA SER A 165 46.62 -25.35 -18.71
C SER A 165 45.88 -25.48 -20.05
N THR A 166 46.50 -24.93 -21.10
CA THR A 166 46.35 -25.21 -22.55
C THR A 166 46.79 -26.69 -22.82
N ALA A 167 46.38 -27.49 -23.82
CA ALA A 167 45.99 -27.29 -25.21
C ALA A 167 45.38 -28.64 -25.79
N PRO A 168 45.34 -28.96 -27.13
CA PRO A 168 44.07 -29.19 -27.86
C PRO A 168 43.96 -30.54 -28.63
N SER A 169 42.74 -30.88 -29.10
CA SER A 169 42.41 -31.73 -30.29
C SER A 169 40.94 -32.15 -30.22
N SER A 170 40.13 -32.36 -31.26
CA SER A 170 40.15 -32.15 -32.71
C SER A 170 38.76 -32.59 -33.21
N ASP A 171 38.21 -31.84 -34.16
CA ASP A 171 37.06 -32.05 -35.06
C ASP A 171 36.21 -33.34 -34.98
N SER A 172 34.89 -33.15 -34.96
CA SER A 172 34.06 -33.54 -36.12
C SER A 172 32.64 -32.96 -36.04
N ASP A 173 32.24 -32.37 -37.17
CA ASP A 173 30.97 -31.75 -37.49
C ASP A 173 29.74 -32.65 -37.26
N ALA A 174 28.69 -32.08 -36.66
CA ALA A 174 27.31 -32.31 -37.12
C ALA A 174 26.33 -31.29 -36.52
N ARG A 175 25.93 -30.35 -37.37
CA ARG A 175 24.65 -29.60 -37.35
C ARG A 175 24.41 -28.67 -36.16
N SER A 176 24.69 -27.41 -36.46
CA SER A 176 24.00 -26.22 -35.95
C SER A 176 22.48 -26.41 -35.86
N GLN A 177 22.00 -26.85 -34.70
CA GLN A 177 20.71 -26.42 -34.20
C GLN A 177 20.97 -25.26 -33.24
N THR A 178 20.97 -24.06 -33.81
CA THR A 178 20.74 -22.83 -33.07
C THR A 178 19.39 -22.97 -32.37
N ARG A 179 19.39 -23.57 -31.17
CA ARG A 179 18.27 -23.52 -30.25
C ARG A 179 18.15 -22.06 -29.82
N ASN A 180 17.41 -21.28 -30.61
CA ASN A 180 16.68 -20.13 -30.12
C ASN A 180 15.73 -20.64 -29.04
N ARG A 181 16.25 -20.84 -27.82
CA ARG A 181 15.44 -20.75 -26.61
C ARG A 181 15.12 -19.27 -26.49
N THR A 182 14.10 -18.83 -27.21
CA THR A 182 13.23 -17.76 -26.72
C THR A 182 12.96 -18.11 -25.26
N LYS A 183 13.62 -17.40 -24.34
CA LYS A 183 13.33 -17.42 -22.91
C LYS A 183 11.85 -17.10 -22.84
N ARG A 184 11.02 -18.14 -22.67
CA ARG A 184 9.58 -17.98 -22.49
C ARG A 184 9.46 -17.20 -21.18
N ARG A 185 9.30 -15.87 -21.26
CA ARG A 185 9.11 -14.98 -20.11
C ARG A 185 8.06 -15.65 -19.24
N ARG A 186 8.45 -16.11 -18.05
CA ARG A 186 7.49 -16.66 -17.10
C ARG A 186 6.67 -15.46 -16.65
N SER A 187 5.35 -15.56 -16.77
CA SER A 187 4.46 -14.59 -16.13
C SER A 187 4.88 -14.46 -14.67
N PRO A 188 4.99 -13.23 -14.14
CA PRO A 188 5.39 -13.02 -12.76
C PRO A 188 4.50 -13.84 -11.82
N ALA A 189 5.12 -14.65 -10.96
CA ALA A 189 4.35 -15.42 -10.01
C ALA A 189 3.87 -14.48 -8.90
N ILE A 190 2.60 -14.59 -8.49
CA ILE A 190 2.04 -13.82 -7.37
C ILE A 190 2.89 -14.00 -6.09
N SER A 191 3.57 -15.14 -5.94
CA SER A 191 4.54 -15.39 -4.87
C SER A 191 5.74 -14.43 -4.88
N ASP A 192 6.23 -14.04 -6.06
CA ASP A 192 7.36 -13.13 -6.19
C ASP A 192 6.95 -11.72 -5.74
N THR A 193 5.74 -11.29 -6.12
CA THR A 193 5.17 -10.02 -5.67
C THR A 193 4.96 -10.01 -4.16
N PHE A 194 4.43 -11.10 -3.59
CA PHE A 194 4.28 -11.20 -2.13
C PHE A 194 5.63 -11.08 -1.41
N ALA A 195 6.66 -11.78 -1.90
CA ALA A 195 8.00 -11.70 -1.34
C ALA A 195 8.60 -10.29 -1.45
N ALA A 196 8.43 -9.63 -2.61
CA ALA A 196 8.89 -8.26 -2.82
C ALA A 196 8.22 -7.28 -1.85
N PHE A 197 6.91 -7.41 -1.63
CA PHE A 197 6.20 -6.63 -0.61
C PHE A 197 6.73 -6.89 0.79
N CYS A 198 6.96 -8.14 1.19
CA CYS A 198 7.51 -8.45 2.51
C CYS A 198 8.80 -7.67 2.79
N GLU A 199 9.71 -7.61 1.82
CA GLU A 199 10.98 -6.89 1.95
C GLU A 199 10.79 -5.37 1.95
N LEU A 200 9.94 -4.85 1.07
CA LEU A 200 9.61 -3.43 1.05
C LEU A 200 9.02 -2.99 2.39
N TRP A 201 8.12 -3.79 2.97
CA TRP A 201 7.47 -3.50 4.25
C TRP A 201 8.42 -3.54 5.44
N VAL A 202 9.50 -4.34 5.40
CA VAL A 202 10.56 -4.27 6.41
C VAL A 202 11.23 -2.90 6.40
N ILE A 203 11.52 -2.34 5.23
CA ILE A 203 12.14 -1.00 5.13
C ILE A 203 11.11 0.08 5.53
N SER A 204 9.91 0.00 4.97
CA SER A 204 8.84 0.97 5.19
C SER A 204 8.38 1.06 6.65
N SER A 205 8.19 -0.08 7.33
CA SER A 205 7.79 -0.11 8.75
C SER A 205 8.80 0.62 9.66
N GLN A 206 10.11 0.51 9.39
CA GLN A 206 11.14 1.22 10.15
C GLN A 206 11.06 2.74 9.94
N ILE A 207 10.74 3.20 8.72
CA ILE A 207 10.52 4.61 8.41
C ILE A 207 9.30 5.12 9.20
N THR A 208 8.18 4.41 9.06
CA THR A 208 6.91 4.73 9.69
C THR A 208 7.02 4.73 11.22
N TRP A 209 7.76 3.78 11.80
CA TRP A 209 8.02 3.72 13.25
C TRP A 209 8.71 5.00 13.76
N VAL A 210 9.82 5.39 13.13
CA VAL A 210 10.57 6.61 13.51
C VAL A 210 9.71 7.86 13.34
N TYR A 211 9.00 7.99 12.22
CA TYR A 211 8.20 9.19 11.96
C TYR A 211 6.95 9.34 12.81
N GLN A 212 6.44 8.28 13.42
CA GLN A 212 5.17 8.32 14.14
C GLN A 212 5.32 8.18 15.66
N HIS A 213 6.43 7.62 16.17
CA HIS A 213 6.64 7.44 17.62
C HIS A 213 7.66 8.39 18.23
N ASP A 214 8.60 8.93 17.45
CA ASP A 214 9.45 10.01 17.95
C ASP A 214 8.66 11.32 17.95
N THR A 215 8.50 11.92 19.13
CA THR A 215 7.55 13.00 19.48
C THR A 215 7.77 14.35 18.78
N SER A 216 8.44 14.38 17.63
CA SER A 216 8.42 15.55 16.75
C SER A 216 8.61 15.15 15.29
N PRO A 217 7.67 15.53 14.42
CA PRO A 217 7.88 15.42 12.99
C PRO A 217 9.02 16.34 12.55
N GLY A 218 10.13 15.74 12.11
CA GLY A 218 11.33 16.46 11.69
C GLY A 218 12.63 16.12 12.43
N HIS A 219 12.64 15.12 13.33
CA HIS A 219 13.87 14.68 14.02
C HIS A 219 14.59 13.47 13.42
N SER A 220 14.05 12.82 12.38
CA SER A 220 14.92 11.95 11.59
C SER A 220 15.92 12.82 10.82
N SER A 221 17.20 12.46 10.89
CA SER A 221 18.23 13.20 10.17
C SER A 221 18.11 12.95 8.66
N GLN A 222 18.58 13.89 7.83
CA GLN A 222 18.75 13.61 6.40
C GLN A 222 19.64 12.37 6.17
N ALA A 223 20.60 12.11 7.07
CA ALA A 223 21.41 10.90 7.03
C ALA A 223 20.59 9.62 7.19
N PHE A 224 19.63 9.59 8.13
CA PHE A 224 18.67 8.48 8.25
C PHE A 224 17.86 8.31 6.96
N ALA A 225 17.35 9.41 6.40
CA ALA A 225 16.55 9.35 5.18
C ALA A 225 17.34 8.82 3.99
N LEU A 226 18.58 9.30 3.80
CA LEU A 226 19.48 8.81 2.75
C LEU A 226 19.88 7.35 2.95
N GLU A 227 20.10 6.91 4.19
CA GLU A 227 20.35 5.50 4.52
C GLU A 227 19.16 4.60 4.12
N LYS A 228 17.93 4.99 4.49
CA LYS A 228 16.72 4.24 4.10
C LYS A 228 16.49 4.27 2.60
N TYR A 229 16.75 5.39 1.94
CA TYR A 229 16.66 5.48 0.49
C TYR A 229 17.66 4.57 -0.22
N SER A 230 18.90 4.49 0.28
CA SER A 230 19.89 3.52 -0.23
C SER A 230 19.40 2.07 -0.10
N LYS A 231 18.72 1.72 1.01
CA LYS A 231 18.08 0.40 1.16
C LYS A 231 16.93 0.18 0.18
N LEU A 232 16.12 1.21 -0.09
CA LEU A 232 15.06 1.15 -1.10
C LEU A 232 15.64 0.93 -2.51
N LEU A 233 16.71 1.66 -2.88
CA LEU A 233 17.40 1.44 -4.16
C LEU A 233 18.00 0.04 -4.24
N SER A 234 18.67 -0.42 -3.19
CA SER A 234 19.20 -1.78 -3.12
C SER A 234 18.10 -2.84 -3.25
N TRP A 235 16.92 -2.61 -2.66
CA TRP A 235 15.76 -3.48 -2.86
C TRP A 235 15.32 -3.50 -4.33
N ALA A 236 15.20 -2.33 -4.97
CA ALA A 236 14.79 -2.21 -6.37
C ALA A 236 15.78 -2.90 -7.33
N ASP A 237 17.09 -2.74 -7.09
CA ASP A 237 18.17 -3.35 -7.88
C ASP A 237 18.21 -4.88 -7.75
N ASN A 238 17.63 -5.45 -6.68
CA ASN A 238 17.63 -6.89 -6.39
C ASN A 238 16.26 -7.55 -6.58
N LEU A 239 15.33 -6.88 -7.27
CA LEU A 239 14.07 -7.49 -7.70
C LEU A 239 14.34 -8.64 -8.68
N SER A 240 13.46 -9.65 -8.68
CA SER A 240 13.53 -10.73 -9.67
C SER A 240 13.18 -10.21 -11.07
N GLU A 241 13.65 -10.89 -12.13
CA GLU A 241 13.33 -10.57 -13.54
C GLU A 241 11.80 -10.49 -13.78
N SER A 242 10.99 -11.19 -12.98
CA SER A 242 9.52 -11.13 -12.99
C SER A 242 8.91 -9.85 -12.38
N MET A 243 9.66 -9.12 -11.57
CA MET A 243 9.20 -7.91 -10.89
C MET A 243 9.73 -6.63 -11.54
N GLU A 244 10.55 -6.74 -12.58
CA GLU A 244 10.98 -5.62 -13.42
C GLU A 244 9.79 -4.99 -14.15
N ARG A 245 9.77 -3.66 -14.23
CA ARG A 245 8.72 -2.91 -14.92
C ARG A 245 8.96 -2.92 -16.43
N ASP A 246 7.93 -3.25 -17.19
CA ASP A 246 7.90 -3.22 -18.65
C ASP A 246 6.48 -3.03 -19.19
N GLU A 247 6.34 -2.94 -20.52
CA GLU A 247 5.06 -2.73 -21.21
C GLU A 247 3.99 -3.81 -20.92
N HIS A 248 4.41 -5.02 -20.53
CA HIS A 248 3.52 -6.15 -20.24
C HIS A 248 3.52 -6.55 -18.77
N SER A 249 3.98 -5.67 -17.88
CA SER A 249 3.97 -5.91 -16.44
C SER A 249 2.53 -6.10 -15.92
N PRO A 250 2.24 -7.18 -15.18
CA PRO A 250 0.93 -7.36 -14.54
C PRO A 250 0.58 -6.21 -13.59
N SER A 251 -0.72 -5.98 -13.40
CA SER A 251 -1.28 -4.95 -12.51
C SER A 251 -0.70 -4.97 -11.09
N HIS A 252 -0.47 -6.17 -10.52
CA HIS A 252 0.12 -6.33 -9.19
C HIS A 252 1.61 -5.93 -9.12
N VAL A 253 2.36 -6.05 -10.22
CA VAL A 253 3.75 -5.56 -10.31
C VAL A 253 3.76 -4.04 -10.34
N LEU A 254 2.89 -3.42 -11.15
CA LEU A 254 2.72 -1.97 -11.18
C LEU A 254 2.35 -1.42 -9.80
N THR A 255 1.43 -2.10 -9.11
CA THR A 255 1.05 -1.77 -7.73
C THR A 255 2.26 -1.81 -6.80
N CYS A 256 3.11 -2.84 -6.87
CA CYS A 256 4.34 -2.91 -6.07
C CYS A 256 5.26 -1.69 -6.29
N HIS A 257 5.44 -1.26 -7.55
CA HIS A 257 6.22 -0.06 -7.89
C HIS A 257 5.55 1.23 -7.40
N MET A 258 4.23 1.32 -7.40
CA MET A 258 3.50 2.43 -6.80
C MET A 258 3.77 2.55 -5.30
N TRP A 259 3.73 1.44 -4.56
CA TRP A 259 4.05 1.43 -3.13
C TRP A 259 5.51 1.76 -2.84
N PHE A 260 6.42 1.35 -3.71
CA PHE A 260 7.82 1.75 -3.64
C PHE A 260 7.97 3.27 -3.72
N HIS A 261 7.44 3.90 -4.77
CA HIS A 261 7.56 5.35 -4.92
C HIS A 261 6.76 6.11 -3.86
N GLY A 262 5.58 5.61 -3.45
CA GLY A 262 4.84 6.17 -2.32
C GLY A 262 5.67 6.17 -1.03
N THR A 263 6.41 5.09 -0.77
CA THR A 263 7.34 4.99 0.37
C THR A 263 8.50 5.98 0.24
N VAL A 264 9.07 6.18 -0.95
CA VAL A 264 10.11 7.21 -1.19
C VAL A 264 9.57 8.61 -0.91
N LEU A 265 8.35 8.91 -1.38
CA LEU A 265 7.73 10.21 -1.11
C LEU A 265 7.43 10.40 0.37
N TYR A 266 6.90 9.38 1.05
CA TYR A 266 6.69 9.41 2.50
C TYR A 266 8.01 9.63 3.26
N LEU A 267 9.09 8.97 2.85
CA LEU A 267 10.42 9.10 3.44
C LEU A 267 10.95 10.53 3.37
N PHE A 268 10.84 11.18 2.21
CA PHE A 268 11.48 12.49 1.98
C PHE A 268 10.58 13.69 2.24
N ARG A 269 9.25 13.52 2.35
CA ARG A 269 8.30 14.62 2.57
C ARG A 269 8.68 15.57 3.73
N PRO A 270 9.16 15.09 4.89
CA PRO A 270 9.53 15.99 6.00
C PRO A 270 10.68 16.96 5.70
N PHE A 271 11.49 16.70 4.68
CA PHE A 271 12.66 17.53 4.33
C PHE A 271 12.41 18.51 3.21
N ILE A 272 11.20 18.50 2.64
CA ILE A 272 10.87 19.32 1.49
C ILE A 272 9.74 20.27 1.92
N PRO A 273 10.03 21.57 2.02
CA PRO A 273 9.01 22.58 2.28
C PRO A 273 7.83 22.41 1.32
N SER A 274 6.59 22.58 1.79
CA SER A 274 5.39 22.31 0.99
C SER A 274 5.36 23.11 -0.33
N ASP A 275 5.89 24.34 -0.32
CA ASP A 275 6.08 25.24 -1.47
C ASP A 275 7.26 24.85 -2.38
N LYS A 276 7.96 23.75 -2.07
CA LYS A 276 9.08 23.19 -2.83
C LYS A 276 8.90 21.71 -3.16
N GLN A 277 7.75 21.12 -2.81
CA GLN A 277 7.43 19.74 -3.20
C GLN A 277 7.08 19.60 -4.68
N HIS A 278 7.29 20.66 -5.45
CA HIS A 278 6.82 20.82 -6.79
C HIS A 278 7.83 21.55 -7.68
N GLY A 279 7.53 21.63 -8.98
CA GLY A 279 8.30 22.45 -9.91
C GLY A 279 9.59 21.82 -10.43
N PHE A 280 9.76 20.50 -10.31
CA PHE A 280 10.90 19.79 -10.92
C PHE A 280 10.71 19.62 -12.43
N LYS A 281 10.66 20.76 -13.15
CA LYS A 281 10.52 20.81 -14.61
C LYS A 281 11.73 20.23 -15.34
N CYS A 282 12.87 20.11 -14.66
CA CYS A 282 14.08 19.51 -15.19
C CYS A 282 14.97 19.05 -14.03
N TRP A 283 15.57 17.88 -14.16
CA TRP A 283 16.68 17.46 -13.30
C TRP A 283 17.83 18.47 -13.45
N SER A 284 18.34 19.01 -12.33
CA SER A 284 19.55 19.83 -12.32
C SER A 284 20.69 19.05 -11.65
N PRO A 285 21.89 18.96 -12.26
CA PRO A 285 23.08 18.41 -11.61
C PRO A 285 23.46 19.14 -10.32
N SER A 286 22.98 20.38 -10.15
CA SER A 286 23.21 21.21 -8.96
C SER A 286 22.10 21.14 -7.91
N ALA A 287 21.03 20.36 -8.15
CA ALA A 287 19.95 20.21 -7.17
C ALA A 287 20.42 19.40 -5.97
N ASP A 288 19.95 19.78 -4.78
CA ASP A 288 20.10 18.96 -3.58
C ASP A 288 19.49 17.57 -3.85
N GLN A 289 20.16 16.53 -3.35
CA GLN A 289 19.83 15.13 -3.66
C GLN A 289 18.39 14.75 -3.28
N ILE A 290 17.93 15.16 -2.09
CA ILE A 290 16.61 14.80 -1.55
C ILE A 290 15.46 15.35 -2.42
N PRO A 291 15.40 16.67 -2.72
CA PRO A 291 14.45 17.21 -3.68
C PRO A 291 14.45 16.46 -5.02
N ALA A 292 15.63 16.16 -5.57
CA ALA A 292 15.74 15.44 -6.85
C ALA A 292 15.17 14.01 -6.79
N PHE A 293 15.39 13.27 -5.70
CA PHE A 293 14.83 11.92 -5.53
C PHE A 293 13.31 11.92 -5.36
N PHE A 294 12.79 12.90 -4.62
CA PHE A 294 11.35 13.10 -4.47
C PHE A 294 10.70 13.43 -5.81
N ALA A 295 11.27 14.39 -6.55
CA ALA A 295 10.85 14.77 -7.90
C ALA A 295 10.72 13.57 -8.84
N ALA A 296 11.78 12.78 -8.93
CA ALA A 296 11.83 11.62 -9.80
C ALA A 296 10.73 10.61 -9.43
N SER A 297 10.47 10.42 -8.14
CA SER A 297 9.40 9.53 -7.68
C SER A 297 8.00 10.08 -7.97
N VAL A 298 7.78 11.40 -7.93
CA VAL A 298 6.51 12.01 -8.36
C VAL A 298 6.25 11.73 -9.84
N GLU A 299 7.25 11.94 -10.71
CA GLU A 299 7.11 11.69 -12.15
C GLU A 299 6.88 10.20 -12.46
N GLN A 300 7.60 9.31 -11.77
CA GLN A 300 7.35 7.86 -11.91
C GLN A 300 5.94 7.48 -11.44
N LEU A 301 5.40 8.09 -10.38
CA LEU A 301 4.03 7.82 -9.95
C LEU A 301 2.98 8.36 -10.93
N LYS A 302 3.18 9.54 -11.52
CA LYS A 302 2.28 10.07 -12.55
C LYS A 302 2.13 9.09 -13.71
N ASP A 303 3.26 8.62 -14.25
CA ASP A 303 3.31 7.62 -15.32
C ASP A 303 2.66 6.28 -14.89
N LEU A 304 2.97 5.78 -13.68
CA LEU A 304 2.34 4.57 -13.14
C LEU A 304 0.82 4.70 -13.00
N VAL A 305 0.31 5.85 -12.57
CA VAL A 305 -1.14 6.11 -12.46
C VAL A 305 -1.80 6.04 -13.83
N GLU A 306 -1.22 6.68 -14.85
CA GLU A 306 -1.73 6.65 -16.21
C GLU A 306 -1.74 5.23 -16.80
N VAL A 307 -0.63 4.50 -16.67
CA VAL A 307 -0.51 3.13 -17.17
C VAL A 307 -1.49 2.19 -16.44
N TYR A 308 -1.59 2.27 -15.12
CA TYR A 308 -2.47 1.40 -14.34
C TYR A 308 -3.96 1.68 -14.60
N ALA A 309 -4.33 2.92 -14.94
CA ALA A 309 -5.70 3.26 -15.33
C ALA A 309 -6.19 2.48 -16.57
N LEU A 310 -5.28 1.92 -17.37
CA LEU A 310 -5.60 1.07 -18.52
C LEU A 310 -5.99 -0.36 -18.11
N TYR A 311 -5.75 -0.77 -16.86
CA TYR A 311 -6.06 -2.11 -16.36
C TYR A 311 -7.49 -2.14 -15.79
N PRO A 312 -8.27 -3.22 -16.04
CA PRO A 312 -9.58 -3.40 -15.42
C PRO A 312 -9.56 -3.27 -13.89
N GLU A 313 -8.50 -3.76 -13.26
CA GLU A 313 -8.23 -3.73 -11.82
C GLU A 313 -8.27 -2.31 -11.23
N SER A 314 -8.01 -1.27 -12.03
CA SER A 314 -8.12 0.12 -11.58
C SER A 314 -9.50 0.51 -11.05
N THR A 315 -10.54 -0.26 -11.37
CA THR A 315 -11.92 -0.01 -10.95
C THR A 315 -12.38 -0.85 -9.74
N TYR A 316 -11.65 -1.91 -9.39
CA TYR A 316 -12.04 -2.85 -8.33
C TYR A 316 -10.89 -3.32 -7.43
N SER A 317 -9.70 -2.72 -7.54
CA SER A 317 -8.56 -2.94 -6.64
C SER A 317 -8.13 -1.63 -6.01
N ILE A 318 -8.30 -1.52 -4.69
CA ILE A 318 -7.97 -0.31 -3.93
C ILE A 318 -6.46 -0.09 -3.80
N PHE A 319 -5.62 -1.10 -4.05
CA PHE A 319 -4.18 -1.05 -3.76
C PHE A 319 -3.40 0.01 -4.57
N GLY A 320 -3.95 0.49 -5.69
CA GLY A 320 -3.38 1.60 -6.46
C GLY A 320 -3.56 2.98 -5.79
N HIS A 321 -4.39 3.08 -4.73
CA HIS A 321 -4.72 4.36 -4.09
C HIS A 321 -3.49 5.11 -3.54
N THR A 322 -2.43 4.40 -3.16
CA THR A 322 -1.17 5.00 -2.69
C THR A 322 -0.59 5.97 -3.74
N ALA A 323 -0.64 5.60 -5.03
CA ALA A 323 -0.16 6.47 -6.08
C ALA A 323 -1.09 7.68 -6.26
N LEU A 324 -2.41 7.45 -6.26
CA LEU A 324 -3.41 8.50 -6.45
C LEU A 324 -3.31 9.58 -5.37
N ILE A 325 -3.23 9.20 -4.09
CA ILE A 325 -3.13 10.15 -2.98
C ILE A 325 -1.82 10.94 -3.03
N HIS A 326 -0.69 10.28 -3.32
CA HIS A 326 0.61 10.93 -3.39
C HIS A 326 0.71 11.89 -4.58
N VAL A 327 0.24 11.49 -5.77
CA VAL A 327 0.20 12.35 -6.96
C VAL A 327 -0.72 13.55 -6.72
N ALA A 328 -1.94 13.32 -6.22
CA ALA A 328 -2.89 14.40 -5.94
C ALA A 328 -2.31 15.44 -4.97
N ASN A 329 -1.66 14.99 -3.89
CA ASN A 329 -0.97 15.89 -2.96
C ASN A 329 0.18 16.66 -3.63
N ALA A 330 1.03 15.97 -4.37
CA ALA A 330 2.19 16.60 -5.01
C ALA A 330 1.78 17.67 -6.05
N VAL A 331 0.79 17.38 -6.88
CA VAL A 331 0.35 18.33 -7.90
C VAL A 331 -0.47 19.48 -7.31
N ALA A 332 -1.30 19.22 -6.30
CA ALA A 332 -2.09 20.27 -5.64
C ALA A 332 -1.23 21.27 -4.85
N SER A 333 0.01 20.92 -4.53
CA SER A 333 0.96 21.84 -3.91
C SER A 333 1.55 22.88 -4.88
N ASP A 334 1.32 22.75 -6.20
CA ASP A 334 1.78 23.72 -7.22
C ASP A 334 0.71 24.07 -8.22
N ILE A 335 -0.20 24.93 -7.78
CA ILE A 335 -1.27 25.40 -8.64
C ILE A 335 -0.78 26.31 -9.78
N THR A 336 0.52 26.67 -9.81
CA THR A 336 1.12 27.45 -10.90
C THR A 336 1.58 26.58 -12.07
N ASN A 337 1.78 25.27 -11.85
CA ASN A 337 2.17 24.35 -12.92
C ASN A 337 0.94 23.98 -13.77
N PRO A 338 0.90 24.25 -15.08
CA PRO A 338 -0.27 23.97 -15.92
C PRO A 338 -0.74 22.50 -15.90
N GLU A 339 0.15 21.56 -15.57
CA GLU A 339 -0.18 20.13 -15.46
C GLU A 339 -0.89 19.75 -14.16
N TRP A 340 -0.95 20.64 -13.16
CA TRP A 340 -1.48 20.28 -11.84
C TRP A 340 -2.92 19.79 -11.93
N ARG A 341 -3.75 20.53 -12.67
CA ARG A 341 -5.20 20.33 -12.73
C ARG A 341 -5.57 19.06 -13.50
N PRO A 342 -5.01 18.78 -14.69
CA PRO A 342 -5.23 17.50 -15.37
C PRO A 342 -4.90 16.28 -14.50
N TYR A 343 -3.74 16.27 -13.84
CA TYR A 343 -3.33 15.17 -12.97
C TYR A 343 -4.23 15.03 -11.74
N PHE A 344 -4.55 16.14 -11.07
CA PHE A 344 -5.43 16.14 -9.91
C PHE A 344 -6.81 15.58 -10.26
N LEU A 345 -7.43 16.09 -11.33
CA LEU A 345 -8.73 15.59 -11.79
C LEU A 345 -8.67 14.13 -12.27
N SER A 346 -7.53 13.68 -12.82
CA SER A 346 -7.32 12.26 -13.13
C SER A 346 -7.40 11.38 -11.88
N CYS A 347 -6.76 11.82 -10.78
CA CYS A 347 -6.83 11.12 -9.50
C CYS A 347 -8.26 11.10 -8.94
N ILE A 348 -8.99 12.22 -9.00
CA ILE A 348 -10.41 12.27 -8.58
C ILE A 348 -11.27 11.31 -9.40
N ARG A 349 -11.09 11.27 -10.73
CA ARG A 349 -11.81 10.31 -11.60
C ARG A 349 -11.48 8.85 -11.29
N ALA A 350 -10.25 8.54 -10.92
CA ALA A 350 -9.88 7.20 -10.49
C ALA A 350 -10.61 6.80 -9.20
N TYR A 351 -10.72 7.71 -8.21
CA TYR A 351 -11.55 7.47 -7.02
C TYR A 351 -13.05 7.36 -7.34
N GLN A 352 -13.57 8.15 -8.28
CA GLN A 352 -14.94 8.01 -8.77
C GLN A 352 -15.21 6.64 -9.39
N ALA A 353 -14.23 6.05 -10.10
CA ALA A 353 -14.35 4.70 -10.65
C ALA A 353 -14.37 3.63 -9.54
N LEU A 354 -13.51 3.80 -8.52
CA LEU A 354 -13.41 2.92 -7.37
C LEU A 354 -14.63 2.99 -6.43
N TYR A 355 -15.37 4.10 -6.43
CA TYR A 355 -16.47 4.33 -5.47
C TYR A 355 -17.59 3.29 -5.52
N SER A 356 -17.82 2.68 -6.68
CA SER A 356 -18.75 1.56 -6.84
C SER A 356 -18.38 0.36 -5.96
N SER A 357 -17.07 0.08 -5.84
CA SER A 357 -16.51 -1.02 -5.06
C SER A 357 -16.21 -0.64 -3.62
N PHE A 358 -15.76 0.60 -3.41
CA PHE A 358 -15.16 1.03 -2.15
C PHE A 358 -15.74 2.37 -1.70
N THR A 359 -16.60 2.34 -0.68
CA THR A 359 -17.21 3.56 -0.11
C THR A 359 -16.17 4.57 0.37
N VAL A 360 -15.00 4.11 0.84
CA VAL A 360 -13.89 4.97 1.26
C VAL A 360 -13.38 5.92 0.16
N ALA A 361 -13.62 5.60 -1.11
CA ALA A 361 -13.19 6.46 -2.22
C ALA A 361 -13.89 7.84 -2.18
N GLU A 362 -15.14 7.92 -1.74
CA GLU A 362 -15.83 9.20 -1.54
C GLU A 362 -15.14 10.04 -0.48
N VAL A 363 -14.81 9.41 0.65
CA VAL A 363 -14.14 10.06 1.77
C VAL A 363 -12.79 10.60 1.32
N ILE A 364 -11.96 9.77 0.68
CA ILE A 364 -10.64 10.19 0.19
C ILE A 364 -10.76 11.32 -0.84
N ALA A 365 -11.66 11.19 -1.81
CA ALA A 365 -11.89 12.24 -2.82
C ALA A 365 -12.36 13.56 -2.17
N GLY A 366 -13.28 13.50 -1.21
CA GLY A 366 -13.73 14.66 -0.43
C GLY A 366 -12.60 15.32 0.34
N GLY A 367 -11.73 14.54 0.99
CA GLY A 367 -10.54 15.05 1.66
C GLY A 367 -9.56 15.76 0.72
N LEU A 368 -9.32 15.19 -0.46
CA LEU A 368 -8.46 15.80 -1.49
C LEU A 368 -9.08 17.08 -2.07
N LEU A 369 -10.40 17.11 -2.29
CA LEU A 369 -11.13 18.28 -2.77
C LEU A 369 -11.11 19.42 -1.73
N SER A 370 -11.36 19.09 -0.46
CA SER A 370 -11.23 20.04 0.66
C SER A 370 -9.81 20.62 0.74
N MET A 371 -8.80 19.76 0.62
CA MET A 371 -7.40 20.19 0.61
C MET A 371 -7.10 21.19 -0.52
N VAL A 372 -7.52 20.93 -1.75
CA VAL A 372 -7.20 21.82 -2.90
C VAL A 372 -7.97 23.15 -2.83
N VAL A 373 -9.20 23.16 -2.30
CA VAL A 373 -9.96 24.39 -2.04
C VAL A 373 -9.25 25.24 -1.00
N ARG A 374 -8.79 24.63 0.11
CA ARG A 374 -8.00 25.31 1.15
C ARG A 374 -6.69 25.90 0.61
N LYS A 375 -6.06 25.23 -0.36
CA LYS A 375 -4.85 25.72 -1.05
C LYS A 375 -5.16 26.79 -2.12
N GLY A 376 -6.43 27.14 -2.36
CA GLY A 376 -6.84 28.14 -3.35
C GLY A 376 -6.73 27.64 -4.80
N GLY A 377 -6.61 26.33 -5.03
CA GLY A 377 -6.49 25.74 -6.36
C GLY A 377 -7.82 25.54 -7.08
N MET A 378 -8.91 25.44 -6.33
CA MET A 378 -10.25 25.14 -6.84
C MET A 378 -11.29 25.92 -6.04
N ASP A 379 -12.38 26.32 -6.71
CA ASP A 379 -13.54 26.93 -6.06
C ASP A 379 -14.38 25.88 -5.30
N MET A 380 -15.07 26.32 -4.24
CA MET A 380 -15.93 25.43 -3.45
C MET A 380 -17.09 24.85 -4.28
N THR A 381 -17.70 25.64 -5.17
CA THR A 381 -18.80 25.18 -6.03
C THR A 381 -18.35 24.06 -6.97
N GLU A 382 -17.15 24.22 -7.54
CA GLU A 382 -16.56 23.20 -8.41
C GLU A 382 -16.29 21.90 -7.62
N ALA A 383 -15.70 22.03 -6.43
CA ALA A 383 -15.40 20.87 -5.58
C ALA A 383 -16.67 20.10 -5.17
N LEU A 384 -17.74 20.82 -4.82
CA LEU A 384 -19.04 20.22 -4.51
C LEU A 384 -19.64 19.49 -5.71
N GLY A 385 -19.60 20.09 -6.91
CA GLY A 385 -20.06 19.44 -8.13
C GLY A 385 -19.35 18.12 -8.42
N LEU A 386 -18.02 18.06 -8.23
CA LEU A 386 -17.25 16.82 -8.40
C LEU A 386 -17.62 15.73 -7.38
N LEU A 387 -18.01 16.12 -6.17
CA LEU A 387 -18.46 15.20 -5.12
C LEU A 387 -19.88 14.69 -5.39
N GLU A 388 -20.76 15.54 -5.91
CA GLU A 388 -22.11 15.15 -6.36
C GLU A 388 -22.03 14.16 -7.54
N ASP A 389 -21.16 14.42 -8.52
CA ASP A 389 -20.89 13.51 -9.63
C ASP A 389 -20.41 12.13 -9.14
N LEU A 390 -19.60 12.11 -8.07
CA LEU A 390 -19.15 10.88 -7.44
C LEU A 390 -20.33 10.14 -6.81
N ARG A 391 -21.17 10.83 -6.02
CA ARG A 391 -22.33 10.25 -5.33
C ARG A 391 -23.37 9.71 -6.30
N ALA A 392 -23.58 10.39 -7.42
CA ALA A 392 -24.52 9.98 -8.47
C ALA A 392 -24.18 8.61 -9.09
N ARG A 393 -22.93 8.14 -8.98
CA ARG A 393 -22.50 6.83 -9.49
C ARG A 393 -22.99 5.65 -8.64
N LYS A 394 -23.41 5.90 -7.39
CA LYS A 394 -23.92 4.85 -6.51
C LYS A 394 -25.44 4.89 -6.53
N GLY A 395 -26.08 3.74 -6.70
CA GLY A 395 -27.54 3.65 -6.67
C GLY A 395 -28.13 4.15 -5.34
N PRO A 396 -29.44 4.47 -5.29
CA PRO A 396 -30.12 5.14 -4.17
C PRO A 396 -30.14 4.38 -2.82
N ARG A 397 -29.40 3.27 -2.68
CA ARG A 397 -29.35 2.39 -1.49
C ARG A 397 -27.94 2.20 -0.93
N ALA A 398 -27.05 3.17 -1.13
CA ALA A 398 -25.76 3.18 -0.45
C ALA A 398 -25.96 3.34 1.06
N GLY A 399 -25.41 2.41 1.86
CA GLY A 399 -25.39 2.47 3.33
C GLY A 399 -24.71 3.72 3.88
N GLY A 400 -24.68 3.83 5.22
CA GLY A 400 -24.35 5.03 5.98
C GLY A 400 -23.07 5.78 5.58
N ARG A 401 -23.00 7.05 5.97
CA ARG A 401 -21.87 7.95 5.71
C ARG A 401 -20.57 7.35 6.25
N ALA A 402 -19.59 7.15 5.38
CA ALA A 402 -18.27 6.69 5.80
C ALA A 402 -17.60 7.73 6.70
N THR A 403 -17.00 7.25 7.79
CA THR A 403 -16.47 8.10 8.86
C THR A 403 -15.00 8.44 8.67
N GLY A 404 -14.23 7.58 8.01
CA GLY A 404 -12.89 7.87 7.50
C GLY A 404 -11.85 8.37 8.50
N MET A 405 -10.91 7.51 8.93
CA MET A 405 -9.78 7.92 9.79
C MET A 405 -8.45 8.02 9.01
N PHE A 406 -8.53 8.19 7.69
CA PHE A 406 -7.38 8.22 6.79
C PHE A 406 -6.76 9.62 6.72
N VAL A 407 -5.44 9.69 6.64
CA VAL A 407 -4.73 10.92 6.30
C VAL A 407 -4.87 11.19 4.80
N THR A 408 -5.35 12.38 4.43
CA THR A 408 -5.50 12.80 3.02
C THR A 408 -4.60 13.98 2.64
N ASP A 409 -4.30 14.89 3.56
CA ASP A 409 -3.31 15.95 3.36
C ASP A 409 -1.94 15.49 3.90
N LEU A 410 -1.14 14.92 3.02
CA LEU A 410 0.14 14.32 3.39
C LEU A 410 1.18 15.36 3.82
N ASP A 411 1.01 16.62 3.41
CA ASP A 411 1.89 17.73 3.80
C ASP A 411 1.60 18.17 5.21
N LEU A 412 0.31 18.40 5.52
CA LEU A 412 -0.12 18.72 6.87
C LEU A 412 0.23 17.57 7.83
N ALA A 413 0.17 16.33 7.35
CA ALA A 413 0.47 15.15 8.17
C ALA A 413 1.91 15.05 8.64
N VAL A 414 2.84 15.80 8.02
CA VAL A 414 4.17 15.97 8.56
C VAL A 414 4.03 16.65 9.91
N THR A 415 3.50 17.86 9.99
CA THR A 415 3.48 18.64 11.23
C THR A 415 2.35 18.28 12.20
N ASP A 416 1.20 17.89 11.68
CA ASP A 416 -0.02 17.60 12.44
C ASP A 416 -0.83 16.49 11.73
N ARG A 417 -0.56 15.25 12.14
CA ARG A 417 -1.22 14.07 11.56
C ARG A 417 -2.71 14.00 11.89
N GLU A 418 -3.12 14.53 13.03
CA GLU A 418 -4.53 14.53 13.46
C GLU A 418 -5.34 15.49 12.59
N ALA A 419 -4.85 16.72 12.39
CA ALA A 419 -5.49 17.70 11.52
C ALA A 419 -5.49 17.31 10.03
N ALA A 420 -4.52 16.48 9.62
CA ALA A 420 -4.41 15.97 8.25
C ALA A 420 -5.39 14.84 7.90
N ARG A 421 -6.14 14.34 8.88
CA ARG A 421 -7.13 13.30 8.64
C ARG A 421 -8.36 13.83 7.91
N VAL A 422 -8.96 12.92 7.15
CA VAL A 422 -10.10 13.20 6.29
C VAL A 422 -11.37 13.56 7.05
N ASP A 423 -11.62 12.98 8.23
CA ASP A 423 -12.72 13.40 9.11
C ASP A 423 -12.61 14.89 9.45
N ARG A 424 -11.42 15.34 9.84
CA ARG A 424 -11.14 16.74 10.19
C ARG A 424 -11.20 17.67 8.99
N LEU A 425 -10.67 17.24 7.85
CA LEU A 425 -10.68 18.04 6.63
C LEU A 425 -12.10 18.21 6.07
N ILE A 426 -12.97 17.21 6.23
CA ILE A 426 -14.38 17.29 5.82
C ILE A 426 -15.19 18.14 6.80
N GLU A 427 -15.00 17.99 8.12
CA GLU A 427 -15.65 18.85 9.13
C GLU A 427 -15.37 20.33 8.82
N ASN A 428 -14.09 20.69 8.63
CA ASN A 428 -13.69 22.05 8.27
C ASN A 428 -14.28 22.49 6.92
N PHE A 429 -14.42 21.57 5.96
CA PHE A 429 -15.01 21.85 4.65
C PHE A 429 -16.50 22.22 4.76
N GLU A 430 -17.25 21.46 5.55
CA GLU A 430 -18.67 21.72 5.81
C GLU A 430 -18.87 23.02 6.59
N GLU A 431 -18.01 23.30 7.59
CA GLU A 431 -18.03 24.57 8.32
C GLU A 431 -17.81 25.78 7.39
N MET A 432 -16.86 25.67 6.45
CA MET A 432 -16.62 26.72 5.45
C MET A 432 -17.84 26.95 4.54
N THR A 433 -18.55 25.90 4.14
CA THR A 433 -19.79 26.02 3.35
C THR A 433 -20.87 26.77 4.12
N ILE A 434 -21.07 26.42 5.40
CA ILE A 434 -22.05 27.10 6.26
C ILE A 434 -21.71 28.60 6.38
N LEU A 435 -20.42 28.93 6.60
CA LEU A 435 -19.96 30.31 6.70
C LEU A 435 -20.18 31.11 5.40
N ASP A 436 -19.95 30.51 4.24
CA ASP A 436 -20.18 31.15 2.94
C ASP A 436 -21.68 31.45 2.72
N GLU A 437 -22.57 30.50 3.04
CA GLU A 437 -24.02 30.70 2.99
C GLU A 437 -24.50 31.86 3.89
N PHE A 438 -23.88 32.06 5.06
CA PHE A 438 -24.21 33.16 5.96
C PHE A 438 -23.63 34.52 5.53
N THR A 439 -22.56 34.54 4.73
CA THR A 439 -21.91 35.78 4.28
C THR A 439 -22.40 36.27 2.92
N GLN A 440 -22.92 35.38 2.07
CA GLN A 440 -23.57 35.74 0.80
C GLN A 440 -24.90 36.50 0.97
N GLY A 441 -25.44 36.58 2.19
CA GLY A 441 -26.64 37.37 2.54
C GLY A 441 -26.38 38.76 3.13
N VAL A 442 -25.11 39.20 3.24
CA VAL A 442 -24.74 40.49 3.85
C VAL A 442 -23.88 41.31 2.87
N ILE A 443 -24.51 41.83 1.81
CA ILE A 443 -24.02 43.02 1.08
C ILE A 443 -25.20 43.92 0.75
#